data_AF-A0A1T1IEQ4-F1
#
_entry.id   AF-A0A1T1IEQ4-F1
#
_cell.length_a   1.000
_cell.length_b   1.000
_cell.length_c   1.000
_cell.angle_alpha   90.00
_cell.angle_beta   90.00
_cell.angle_gamma   90.00
#
_symmetry.space_group_name_H-M   'P 1'
#
loop_
_entity.id
_entity.type
_entity.pdbx_description
1 polymer ?
#
loop_
_entity_poly.entity_id
_entity_poly.type
_entity_poly.pdbx_seq_one_letter_code
_entity_poly.pdbx_strand_id
1 'polypeptide(L)'
;MQDAVAVETIRAALYATTGKKVGKRVQALAIEHASLALSHEHYPDAGFALLLEILTVDALFNKRGIEYFLVNLAADMHQLSLAQRQALLQVAGENYPRYTYLDGCWVLGDLIARHYEKSQAMAFFKKVFRSASAEGQEGVALGLDVIARHAKRDPGVVREVQRILRSAS
;
A
#
# COMPACT_ATOMS: atom_id res chain seq x y z
N MET A 1 -25.73 -0.84 -5.27
CA MET A 1 -26.09 -2.21 -4.82
C MET A 1 -25.33 -3.28 -5.60
N GLN A 2 -25.22 -3.19 -6.93
CA GLN A 2 -24.43 -4.13 -7.75
C GLN A 2 -22.94 -4.11 -7.40
N ASP A 3 -22.33 -2.93 -7.17
CA ASP A 3 -20.89 -2.83 -6.88
C ASP A 3 -20.53 -3.45 -5.52
N ALA A 4 -21.40 -3.31 -4.52
CA ALA A 4 -21.21 -3.97 -3.23
C ALA A 4 -21.19 -5.50 -3.39
N VAL A 5 -22.12 -6.06 -4.16
CA VAL A 5 -22.15 -7.51 -4.45
C VAL A 5 -20.91 -7.96 -5.21
N ALA A 6 -20.42 -7.16 -6.17
CA ALA A 6 -19.19 -7.46 -6.89
C ALA A 6 -17.98 -7.45 -5.95
N VAL A 7 -17.85 -6.45 -5.08
CA VAL A 7 -16.79 -6.38 -4.06
C VAL A 7 -16.85 -7.57 -3.10
N GLU A 8 -18.04 -7.98 -2.64
CA GLU A 8 -18.19 -9.19 -1.81
C GLU A 8 -17.73 -10.45 -2.53
N THR A 9 -18.02 -10.56 -3.83
CA THR A 9 -17.58 -11.69 -4.65
C THR A 9 -16.05 -11.73 -4.76
N ILE A 10 -15.42 -10.57 -5.00
CA ILE A 10 -13.97 -10.42 -5.02
C ILE A 10 -13.37 -10.77 -3.66
N ARG A 11 -13.96 -10.28 -2.56
CA ARG A 11 -13.52 -10.59 -1.20
C ARG A 11 -13.55 -12.09 -0.94
N ALA A 12 -14.68 -12.75 -1.21
CA ALA A 12 -14.82 -14.20 -1.02
C ALA A 12 -13.79 -14.98 -1.86
N ALA A 13 -13.60 -14.60 -3.12
CA ALA A 13 -12.62 -15.22 -4.00
C ALA A 13 -11.18 -15.03 -3.51
N LEU A 14 -10.86 -13.86 -2.94
CA LEU A 14 -9.54 -13.56 -2.39
C LEU A 14 -9.19 -14.48 -1.20
N TYR A 15 -10.15 -14.72 -0.31
CA TYR A 15 -9.98 -15.67 0.80
C TYR A 15 -9.85 -17.11 0.31
N ALA A 16 -10.66 -17.53 -0.66
CA ALA A 16 -10.62 -18.87 -1.22
C ALA A 16 -9.34 -19.16 -2.05
N THR A 17 -8.63 -18.11 -2.49
CA THR A 17 -7.47 -18.26 -3.37
C THR A 17 -6.26 -18.82 -2.62
N THR A 18 -5.88 -20.05 -2.97
CA THR A 18 -4.74 -20.80 -2.43
C THR A 18 -3.98 -21.57 -3.53
N GLY A 19 -2.80 -22.10 -3.20
CA GLY A 19 -2.03 -23.02 -4.05
C GLY A 19 -1.09 -22.36 -5.07
N LYS A 20 -0.56 -23.18 -6.00
CA LYS A 20 0.56 -22.83 -6.92
C LYS A 20 0.30 -21.64 -7.87
N LYS A 21 -0.95 -21.20 -8.02
CA LYS A 21 -1.35 -20.09 -8.92
C LYS A 21 -1.95 -18.89 -8.18
N VAL A 22 -1.72 -18.79 -6.86
CA VAL A 22 -2.25 -17.70 -6.00
C VAL A 22 -2.00 -16.32 -6.62
N GLY A 23 -0.77 -15.98 -7.00
CA GLY A 23 -0.44 -14.65 -7.53
C GLY A 23 -1.22 -14.28 -8.79
N LYS A 24 -1.32 -15.19 -9.77
CA LYS A 24 -2.08 -14.94 -11.01
C LYS A 24 -3.58 -14.74 -10.74
N ARG A 25 -4.14 -15.49 -9.77
CA ARG A 25 -5.55 -15.37 -9.39
C ARG A 25 -5.82 -14.06 -8.66
N VAL A 26 -4.97 -13.70 -7.70
CA VAL A 26 -5.07 -12.41 -6.98
C VAL A 26 -4.91 -11.24 -7.94
N GLN A 27 -3.99 -11.32 -8.91
CA GLN A 27 -3.86 -10.31 -9.96
C GLN A 27 -5.15 -10.13 -10.78
N ALA A 28 -5.80 -11.23 -11.18
CA ALA A 28 -7.08 -11.15 -11.90
C ALA A 28 -8.17 -10.47 -11.05
N LEU A 29 -8.23 -10.77 -9.76
CA LEU A 29 -9.14 -10.13 -8.81
C LEU A 29 -8.84 -8.63 -8.65
N ALA A 30 -7.57 -8.24 -8.64
CA ALA A 30 -7.16 -6.83 -8.58
C ALA A 30 -7.60 -6.05 -9.83
N ILE A 31 -7.54 -6.68 -11.01
CA ILE A 31 -8.02 -6.09 -12.28
C ILE A 31 -9.54 -5.92 -12.26
N GLU A 32 -10.26 -6.93 -11.78
CA GLU A 32 -11.71 -6.86 -11.62
C GLU A 32 -12.12 -5.74 -10.65
N HIS A 33 -11.43 -5.65 -9.50
CA HIS A 33 -11.64 -4.58 -8.52
C HIS A 33 -11.37 -3.18 -9.10
N ALA A 34 -10.28 -3.00 -9.84
CA ALA A 34 -9.96 -1.73 -10.49
C ALA A 34 -11.01 -1.34 -11.54
N SER A 35 -11.57 -2.32 -12.26
CA SER A 35 -12.63 -2.07 -13.25
C SER A 35 -13.91 -1.52 -12.61
N LEU A 36 -14.20 -1.92 -11.36
CA LEU A 36 -15.31 -1.34 -10.58
C LEU A 36 -15.02 0.13 -10.25
N ALA A 37 -13.79 0.47 -9.83
CA ALA A 37 -13.42 1.84 -9.48
C ALA A 37 -13.54 2.81 -10.67
N LEU A 38 -13.14 2.39 -11.88
CA LEU A 38 -13.21 3.19 -13.10
C LEU A 38 -14.63 3.63 -13.50
N SER A 39 -15.67 2.98 -12.96
CA SER A 39 -17.07 3.28 -13.27
C SER A 39 -17.62 4.48 -12.47
N HIS A 40 -16.81 5.10 -11.61
CA HIS A 40 -17.24 6.14 -10.69
C HIS A 40 -16.34 7.38 -10.73
N GLU A 41 -16.94 8.54 -10.47
CA GLU A 41 -16.21 9.81 -10.32
C GLU A 41 -15.36 9.86 -9.03
N HIS A 42 -15.82 9.15 -8.00
CA HIS A 42 -15.14 9.01 -6.72
C HIS A 42 -14.92 7.54 -6.40
N TYR A 43 -13.83 7.25 -5.70
CA TYR A 43 -13.49 5.88 -5.37
C TYR A 43 -14.56 5.26 -4.45
N PRO A 44 -15.18 4.12 -4.83
CA PRO A 44 -16.28 3.55 -4.07
C PRO A 44 -15.88 3.11 -2.66
N ASP A 45 -16.68 3.45 -1.65
CA ASP A 45 -16.41 3.10 -0.25
C ASP A 45 -16.28 1.59 -0.01
N ALA A 46 -17.13 0.78 -0.65
CA ALA A 46 -17.04 -0.68 -0.55
C ALA A 46 -15.70 -1.20 -1.11
N GLY A 47 -15.27 -0.66 -2.26
CA GLY A 47 -13.99 -1.00 -2.86
C GLY A 47 -12.82 -0.57 -1.98
N PHE A 48 -12.91 0.61 -1.38
CA PHE A 48 -11.91 1.13 -0.44
C PHE A 48 -11.84 0.32 0.86
N ALA A 49 -12.98 -0.08 1.41
CA ALA A 49 -13.04 -0.92 2.60
C ALA A 49 -12.31 -2.25 2.40
N LEU A 50 -12.42 -2.86 1.21
CA LEU A 50 -11.65 -4.06 0.86
C LEU A 50 -10.14 -3.80 0.83
N LEU A 51 -9.68 -2.63 0.36
CA LEU A 51 -8.25 -2.29 0.39
C LEU A 51 -7.73 -2.16 1.83
N LEU A 52 -8.50 -1.55 2.73
CA LEU A 52 -8.14 -1.49 4.14
C LEU A 52 -8.11 -2.88 4.78
N GLU A 53 -9.06 -3.75 4.44
CA GLU A 53 -9.09 -5.14 4.90
C GLU A 53 -7.84 -5.91 4.42
N ILE A 54 -7.47 -5.76 3.15
CA ILE A 54 -6.25 -6.36 2.58
C ILE A 54 -5.02 -5.98 3.39
N LEU A 55 -4.91 -4.72 3.81
CA LEU A 55 -3.79 -4.21 4.60
C LEU A 55 -3.84 -4.59 6.10
N THR A 56 -4.98 -5.07 6.59
CA THR A 56 -5.18 -5.33 8.04
C THR A 56 -5.12 -6.82 8.38
N VAL A 57 -5.65 -7.68 7.51
CA VAL A 57 -5.89 -9.10 7.80
C VAL A 57 -4.67 -9.95 7.46
N ASP A 58 -4.20 -10.77 8.42
CA ASP A 58 -3.03 -11.67 8.27
C ASP A 58 -3.12 -12.59 7.05
N ALA A 59 -4.31 -13.09 6.76
CA ALA A 59 -4.54 -13.98 5.62
C ALA A 59 -4.37 -13.27 4.26
N LEU A 60 -4.31 -11.93 4.25
CA LEU A 60 -4.35 -11.09 3.06
C LEU A 60 -3.06 -10.29 2.85
N PHE A 61 -2.57 -9.49 3.80
CA PHE A 61 -1.52 -8.50 3.51
C PHE A 61 -0.19 -9.10 3.03
N ASN A 62 0.09 -10.38 3.35
CA ASN A 62 1.26 -11.11 2.88
C ASN A 62 0.96 -12.10 1.73
N LYS A 63 -0.26 -12.08 1.21
CA LYS A 63 -0.67 -12.98 0.13
C LYS A 63 0.00 -12.52 -1.17
N ARG A 64 0.73 -13.41 -1.82
CA ARG A 64 1.34 -13.13 -3.13
C ARG A 64 0.29 -12.64 -4.14
N GLY A 65 0.57 -11.51 -4.80
CA GLY A 65 -0.32 -10.84 -5.74
C GLY A 65 -1.06 -9.63 -5.17
N ILE A 66 -1.02 -9.37 -3.86
CA ILE A 66 -1.69 -8.18 -3.29
C ILE A 66 -1.08 -6.87 -3.77
N GLU A 67 0.15 -6.89 -4.26
CA GLU A 67 0.83 -5.73 -4.81
C GLU A 67 0.04 -5.12 -5.98
N TYR A 68 -0.71 -5.94 -6.73
CA TYR A 68 -1.53 -5.46 -7.84
C TYR A 68 -2.70 -4.57 -7.37
N PHE A 69 -3.29 -4.83 -6.19
CA PHE A 69 -4.29 -3.94 -5.61
C PHE A 69 -3.68 -2.58 -5.28
N LEU A 70 -2.47 -2.57 -4.75
CA LEU A 70 -1.76 -1.34 -4.39
C LEU A 70 -1.29 -0.56 -5.62
N VAL A 71 -0.83 -1.24 -6.67
CA VAL A 71 -0.48 -0.61 -7.95
C VAL A 71 -1.71 0.05 -8.58
N ASN A 72 -2.85 -0.64 -8.60
CA ASN A 72 -4.09 -0.08 -9.15
C ASN A 72 -4.55 1.12 -8.31
N LEU A 73 -4.51 1.01 -6.98
CA LEU A 73 -4.82 2.11 -6.08
C LEU A 73 -3.92 3.34 -6.33
N ALA A 74 -2.62 3.15 -6.60
CA ALA A 74 -1.69 4.24 -6.88
C ALA A 74 -2.14 5.07 -8.10
N ALA A 75 -2.68 4.43 -9.14
CA ALA A 75 -3.24 5.13 -10.30
C ALA A 75 -4.49 5.96 -9.94
N ASP A 76 -5.29 5.46 -9.00
CA ASP A 76 -6.57 6.06 -8.60
C ASP A 76 -6.49 6.94 -7.34
N MET A 77 -5.28 7.22 -6.81
CA MET A 77 -5.07 8.03 -5.60
C MET A 77 -5.66 9.45 -5.66
N HIS A 78 -5.97 9.95 -6.85
CA HIS A 78 -6.61 11.24 -7.07
C HIS A 78 -8.13 11.21 -6.85
N GLN A 79 -8.75 10.03 -6.91
CA GLN A 79 -10.18 9.81 -6.68
C GLN A 79 -10.52 9.59 -5.21
N LEU A 80 -9.51 9.32 -4.37
CA LEU A 80 -9.70 9.16 -2.93
C LEU A 80 -9.99 10.50 -2.26
N SER A 81 -11.00 10.51 -1.39
CA SER A 81 -11.20 11.62 -0.48
C SER A 81 -10.04 11.78 0.51
N LEU A 82 -9.94 12.96 1.13
CA LEU A 82 -8.94 13.20 2.18
C LEU A 82 -9.08 12.19 3.34
N ALA A 83 -10.31 11.85 3.73
CA ALA A 83 -10.58 10.90 4.79
C ALA A 83 -10.09 9.48 4.43
N GLN A 84 -10.35 9.04 3.19
CA GLN A 84 -9.85 7.75 2.71
C GLN A 84 -8.30 7.73 2.66
N ARG A 85 -7.65 8.79 2.17
CA ARG A 85 -6.18 8.91 2.21
C ARG A 85 -5.62 8.81 3.63
N GLN A 86 -6.24 9.50 4.59
CA GLN A 86 -5.81 9.44 5.98
C GLN A 86 -5.99 8.04 6.58
N ALA A 87 -7.13 7.38 6.31
CA ALA A 87 -7.39 6.02 6.75
C ALA A 87 -6.39 5.02 6.17
N LEU A 88 -6.04 5.16 4.88
CA LEU A 88 -5.04 4.31 4.23
C LEU A 88 -3.67 4.44 4.90
N LEU A 89 -3.19 5.67 5.13
CA LEU A 89 -1.89 5.90 5.78
C LEU A 89 -1.87 5.38 7.22
N GLN A 90 -2.98 5.56 7.95
CA GLN A 90 -3.12 5.07 9.31
C GLN A 90 -3.08 3.53 9.36
N VAL A 91 -3.95 2.86 8.61
CA VAL A 91 -4.04 1.39 8.57
C VAL A 91 -2.71 0.77 8.12
N ALA A 92 -2.10 1.35 7.09
CA ALA A 92 -0.78 0.93 6.63
C ALA A 92 0.26 1.02 7.76
N GLY A 93 0.26 2.09 8.54
CA GLY A 93 1.25 2.33 9.59
C GLY A 93 1.04 1.48 10.84
N GLU A 94 -0.21 1.14 11.17
CA GLU A 94 -0.55 0.27 12.29
C GLU A 94 -0.17 -1.19 12.02
N ASN A 95 -0.25 -1.63 10.77
CA ASN A 95 0.00 -3.03 10.39
C ASN A 95 1.37 -3.28 9.75
N TYR A 96 2.10 -2.22 9.34
CA TYR A 96 3.39 -2.30 8.67
C TYR A 96 4.42 -3.27 9.31
N PRO A 97 4.54 -3.34 10.66
CA PRO A 97 5.45 -4.28 11.32
C PRO A 97 5.27 -5.75 10.93
N ARG A 98 4.06 -6.13 10.49
CA ARG A 98 3.69 -7.52 10.18
C ARG A 98 3.92 -7.89 8.72
N TYR A 99 4.16 -6.92 7.84
CA TYR A 99 4.30 -7.17 6.41
C TYR A 99 5.64 -7.84 6.14
N THR A 100 5.64 -9.00 5.49
CA THR A 100 6.84 -9.77 5.12
C THR A 100 6.87 -10.10 3.63
N TYR A 101 5.89 -9.62 2.87
CA TYR A 101 5.85 -9.81 1.42
C TYR A 101 6.52 -8.63 0.71
N LEU A 102 7.73 -8.85 0.22
CA LEU A 102 8.64 -7.81 -0.28
C LEU A 102 8.03 -6.92 -1.37
N ASP A 103 7.43 -7.51 -2.41
CA ASP A 103 6.83 -6.74 -3.51
C ASP A 103 5.70 -5.83 -3.00
N GLY A 104 4.92 -6.30 -2.02
CA GLY A 104 3.90 -5.49 -1.34
C GLY A 104 4.50 -4.33 -0.55
N CYS A 105 5.57 -4.59 0.21
CA CYS A 105 6.28 -3.55 0.96
C CYS A 105 6.87 -2.47 0.04
N TRP A 106 7.47 -2.87 -1.09
CA TRP A 106 8.01 -1.96 -2.09
C TRP A 106 6.93 -1.08 -2.73
N VAL A 107 5.83 -1.69 -3.21
CA VAL A 107 4.74 -0.93 -3.82
C VAL A 107 4.09 0.02 -2.82
N LEU A 108 3.86 -0.42 -1.58
CA LEU A 108 3.32 0.46 -0.54
C LEU A 108 4.27 1.61 -0.21
N GLY A 109 5.57 1.35 -0.15
CA GLY A 109 6.60 2.38 0.04
C GLY A 109 6.60 3.42 -1.08
N ASP A 110 6.56 2.98 -2.34
CA ASP A 110 6.48 3.87 -3.51
C ASP A 110 5.17 4.68 -3.51
N LEU A 111 4.03 4.03 -3.24
CA LEU A 111 2.72 4.70 -3.15
C LEU A 111 2.75 5.83 -2.12
N ILE A 112 3.24 5.56 -0.92
CA ILE A 112 3.32 6.56 0.15
C ILE A 112 4.25 7.73 -0.25
N ALA A 113 5.41 7.41 -0.83
CA ALA A 113 6.39 8.41 -1.24
C ALA A 113 5.91 9.33 -2.38
N ARG A 114 5.06 8.83 -3.29
CA ARG A 114 4.58 9.58 -4.45
C ARG A 114 3.31 10.37 -4.20
N HIS A 115 2.42 9.87 -3.35
CA HIS A 115 1.04 10.39 -3.28
C HIS A 115 0.71 11.15 -2.00
N TYR A 116 1.60 11.14 -1.01
CA TYR A 116 1.47 11.93 0.21
C TYR A 116 2.45 13.10 0.23
N GLU A 117 2.11 14.12 1.00
CA GLU A 117 3.02 15.24 1.26
C GLU A 117 4.33 14.71 1.83
N LYS A 118 5.46 15.29 1.40
CA LYS A 118 6.80 14.84 1.80
C LYS A 118 6.93 14.70 3.32
N SER A 119 6.43 15.67 4.08
CA SER A 119 6.48 15.64 5.55
C SER A 119 5.67 14.47 6.15
N GLN A 120 4.51 14.16 5.58
CA GLN A 120 3.68 13.03 6.01
C GLN A 120 4.35 11.69 5.70
N ALA A 121 4.89 11.53 4.49
CA ALA A 121 5.59 10.32 4.08
C ALA A 121 6.85 10.09 4.93
N MET A 122 7.66 11.13 5.16
CA MET A 122 8.83 11.05 6.04
C MET A 122 8.46 10.68 7.48
N ALA A 123 7.39 11.26 8.02
CA ALA A 123 6.89 10.93 9.35
C ALA A 123 6.41 9.47 9.44
N PHE A 124 5.70 8.99 8.42
CA PHE A 124 5.30 7.59 8.29
C PHE A 124 6.51 6.66 8.32
N PHE A 125 7.49 6.87 7.43
CA PHE A 125 8.67 6.02 7.33
C PHE A 125 9.48 6.01 8.62
N LYS A 126 9.68 7.18 9.24
CA LYS A 126 10.34 7.29 10.55
C LYS A 126 9.61 6.48 11.64
N LYS A 127 8.27 6.51 11.65
CA LYS A 127 7.45 5.79 12.64
C LYS A 127 7.60 4.27 12.50
N VAL A 128 7.54 3.75 11.27
CA VAL A 128 7.42 2.29 11.05
C VAL A 128 8.77 1.57 10.91
N PHE A 129 9.84 2.25 10.50
CA PHE A 129 11.10 1.61 10.09
C PHE A 129 11.69 0.67 11.14
N ARG A 130 11.75 1.11 12.41
CA ARG A 130 12.39 0.33 13.49
C ARG A 130 11.64 -0.95 13.84
N SER A 131 10.31 -0.92 13.75
CA SER A 131 9.44 -2.05 14.06
C SER A 131 9.12 -2.90 12.83
N ALA A 132 9.52 -2.48 11.64
CA ALA A 132 9.28 -3.22 10.41
C ALA A 132 10.10 -4.52 10.37
N SER A 133 9.56 -5.52 9.69
CA SER A 133 10.31 -6.70 9.25
C SER A 133 11.48 -6.31 8.32
N ALA A 134 12.32 -7.28 7.95
CA ALA A 134 13.38 -7.03 6.97
C ALA A 134 12.82 -6.54 5.62
N GLU A 135 11.79 -7.20 5.10
CA GLU A 135 11.14 -6.82 3.85
C GLU A 135 10.43 -5.46 3.96
N GLY A 136 9.84 -5.17 5.12
CA GLY A 136 9.26 -3.87 5.42
C GLY A 136 10.32 -2.76 5.45
N GLN A 137 11.47 -3.00 6.05
CA GLN A 137 12.60 -2.06 6.04
C GLN A 137 13.10 -1.77 4.62
N GLU A 138 13.13 -2.77 3.73
CA GLU A 138 13.42 -2.55 2.31
C GLU A 138 12.37 -1.68 1.62
N GLY A 139 11.08 -1.90 1.91
CA GLY A 139 9.98 -1.04 1.44
C GLY A 139 10.14 0.42 1.87
N VAL A 140 10.47 0.65 3.15
CA VAL A 140 10.77 1.99 3.67
C VAL A 140 11.99 2.60 2.97
N ALA A 141 13.07 1.84 2.80
CA ALA A 141 14.28 2.33 2.15
C ALA A 141 14.02 2.76 0.71
N LEU A 142 13.22 2.00 -0.04
CA LEU A 142 12.79 2.35 -1.39
C LEU A 142 11.97 3.65 -1.39
N GLY A 143 10.97 3.76 -0.51
CA GLY A 143 10.14 4.97 -0.41
C GLY A 143 10.96 6.22 -0.06
N LEU A 144 11.93 6.10 0.85
CA LEU A 144 12.85 7.18 1.19
C LEU A 144 13.76 7.59 0.03
N ASP A 145 14.24 6.63 -0.78
CA ASP A 145 15.04 6.95 -1.98
C ASP A 145 14.18 7.64 -3.06
N VAL A 146 12.91 7.25 -3.23
CA VAL A 146 11.96 7.95 -4.11
C VAL A 146 11.79 9.41 -3.68
N ILE A 147 11.60 9.68 -2.38
CA ILE A 147 11.54 11.04 -1.84
C ILE A 147 12.84 11.81 -2.13
N ALA A 148 14.00 11.20 -1.88
CA ALA A 148 15.28 11.82 -2.12
C ALA A 148 15.47 12.18 -3.60
N ARG A 149 15.09 11.29 -4.52
CA ARG A 149 15.15 11.54 -5.97
C ARG A 149 14.21 12.67 -6.39
N HIS A 150 12.97 12.68 -5.91
CA HIS A 150 12.02 13.76 -6.19
C HIS A 150 12.50 15.12 -5.66
N ALA A 151 13.19 15.13 -4.52
CA ALA A 151 13.85 16.31 -3.99
C ALA A 151 15.19 16.66 -4.70
N LYS A 152 15.50 16.04 -5.85
CA LYS A 152 16.78 16.19 -6.58
C LYS A 152 18.00 15.96 -5.70
N ARG A 153 17.88 15.05 -4.73
CA ARG A 153 18.87 14.75 -3.69
C ARG A 153 19.34 15.99 -2.91
N ASP A 154 18.39 16.86 -2.58
CA ASP A 154 18.60 17.96 -1.63
C ASP A 154 19.38 17.49 -0.38
N PRO A 155 20.49 18.14 0.01
CA PRO A 155 21.30 17.69 1.14
C PRO A 155 20.55 17.61 2.47
N GLY A 156 19.55 18.47 2.69
CA GLY A 156 18.69 18.43 3.86
C GLY A 156 17.88 17.14 3.91
N VAL A 157 17.20 16.83 2.81
CA VAL A 157 16.39 15.61 2.65
C VAL A 157 17.27 14.36 2.75
N VAL A 158 18.42 14.32 2.07
CA VAL A 158 19.34 13.17 2.11
C VAL A 158 19.84 12.90 3.52
N ARG A 159 20.20 13.94 4.28
CA ARG A 159 20.60 13.78 5.69
C ARG A 159 19.48 13.22 6.55
N GLU A 160 18.25 13.64 6.31
CA GLU A 160 17.09 13.12 7.04
C GLU A 160 16.81 11.64 6.71
N VAL A 161 16.85 11.28 5.43
CA VAL A 161 16.75 9.89 4.97
C VAL A 161 17.82 9.02 5.63
N GLN A 162 19.08 9.45 5.59
CA GLN A 162 20.18 8.72 6.24
C GLN A 162 19.98 8.57 7.76
N ARG A 163 19.41 9.59 8.42
CA ARG A 163 19.10 9.53 9.85
C ARG A 163 18.05 8.46 10.14
N ILE A 164 17.02 8.34 9.31
CA ILE A 164 15.99 7.29 9.47
C ILE A 164 16.62 5.92 9.26
N LEU A 165 17.38 5.73 8.18
CA LEU A 165 18.00 4.44 7.85
C LEU A 165 19.04 3.97 8.89
N ARG A 166 19.76 4.91 9.52
CA ARG A 166 20.71 4.60 10.61
C ARG A 166 20.03 4.38 11.96
N SER A 167 18.74 4.65 12.08
CA SER A 167 18.04 4.53 13.37
C SER A 167 17.75 3.07 13.76
N ALA A 168 17.99 2.11 12.86
CA ALA A 168 17.87 0.67 13.12
C ALA A 168 19.16 0.02 13.67
N SER A 169 20.24 0.81 13.80
CA SER A 169 21.52 0.38 14.42
C SER A 169 21.54 0.60 15.92
#